data_AF-X0BS20-F1
#
_entry.id   AF-X0BS20-F1
#
_cell.length_a   1.000
_cell.length_b   1.000
_cell.length_c   1.000
_cell.angle_alpha   90.00
_cell.angle_beta   90.00
_cell.angle_gamma   90.00
#
_symmetry.space_group_name_H-M   'P 1'
#
loop_
_entity.id
_entity.type
_entity.pdbx_description
1 polymer ?
#
loop_
_entity_poly.entity_id
_entity_poly.type
_entity_poly.pdbx_seq_one_letter_code
_entity_poly.pdbx_strand_id
1 'polypeptide(L)'
;MSQIGALRKDIVEHVRRSCKEEELNPPVPREYGDIPVSYEAITKEWLTATLARDVFRSTIKSFSLGPKDDGSANRRRIEIEWEGFGAHKLPTSVFCKAAHSAENRIVLAAGGTYSEVCFYTHIRPQLNIEAPWAYFAGYDPKSWAAIVILKDMGQETTFCNYKTGLTKAQFAEQVQMLAKLHSQYYQSQHPDFERLLIYKDRISNLIEVGLETMCVNGFRAAKSVIPPQLFARQNEIWPCTLKSVERNAALPATVVHGDVHLGNWYITPGGHMGLTDWQTVARGHWSRDLAYVLGTAVSAEKRRQ
;
A
#
# COMPACT_ATOMS: atom_id res chain seq x y z
N MET A 1 0.18 12.59 -13.96
CA MET A 1 1.23 11.56 -13.84
C MET A 1 0.97 10.48 -14.88
N SER A 2 1.92 10.19 -15.76
CA SER A 2 1.86 9.03 -16.67
C SER A 2 1.94 7.73 -15.84
N GLN A 3 1.34 6.64 -16.33
CA GLN A 3 1.59 5.32 -15.75
C GLN A 3 3.10 5.04 -15.73
N ILE A 4 3.59 4.33 -14.71
CA ILE A 4 4.94 3.77 -14.78
C ILE A 4 4.93 2.77 -15.95
N GLY A 5 5.81 2.98 -16.93
CA GLY A 5 6.03 2.02 -18.02
C GLY A 5 6.83 0.80 -17.54
N ALA A 6 7.52 0.15 -18.47
CA ALA A 6 8.44 -0.93 -18.13
C ALA A 6 9.50 -0.44 -17.14
N LEU A 7 9.82 -1.27 -16.13
CA LEU A 7 10.87 -0.97 -15.17
C LEU A 7 12.21 -0.77 -15.90
N ARG A 8 12.99 0.22 -15.46
CA ARG A 8 14.32 0.45 -16.02
C ARG A 8 15.24 -0.72 -15.70
N LYS A 9 16.07 -1.12 -16.67
CA LYS A 9 17.02 -2.23 -16.51
C LYS A 9 18.09 -1.97 -15.44
N ASP A 10 18.43 -0.70 -15.20
CA ASP A 10 19.43 -0.26 -14.22
C ASP A 10 18.79 0.29 -12.93
N ILE A 11 17.52 -0.06 -12.64
CA ILE A 11 16.79 0.49 -11.49
C ILE A 11 17.52 0.31 -10.16
N VAL A 12 18.20 -0.84 -9.98
CA VAL A 12 18.94 -1.17 -8.76
C VAL A 12 20.12 -0.23 -8.58
N GLU A 13 20.98 -0.10 -9.59
CA GLU A 13 22.13 0.80 -9.56
C GLU A 13 21.71 2.26 -9.43
N HIS A 14 20.66 2.65 -10.14
CA HIS A 14 20.17 4.03 -10.10
C HIS A 14 19.60 4.41 -8.73
N VAL A 15 18.78 3.57 -8.11
CA VAL A 15 18.23 3.86 -6.77
C VAL A 15 19.36 3.97 -5.77
N ARG A 16 20.32 3.04 -5.77
CA ARG A 16 21.50 3.10 -4.89
C ARG A 16 22.31 4.39 -5.09
N ARG A 17 22.52 4.80 -6.35
CA ARG A 17 23.20 6.07 -6.66
C ARG A 17 22.42 7.27 -6.12
N SER A 18 21.11 7.30 -6.33
CA SER A 18 20.25 8.40 -5.87
C SER A 18 20.25 8.52 -4.35
N CYS A 19 20.15 7.40 -3.62
CA CYS A 19 20.27 7.41 -2.15
C CYS A 19 21.62 7.97 -1.69
N LYS A 20 22.72 7.59 -2.35
CA LYS A 20 24.05 8.11 -2.02
C LYS A 20 24.19 9.62 -2.32
N GLU A 21 23.59 10.10 -3.41
CA GLU A 21 23.56 11.54 -3.72
C GLU A 21 22.78 12.33 -2.66
N GLU A 22 21.65 11.80 -2.19
CA GLU A 22 20.84 12.38 -1.11
C GLU A 22 21.55 12.36 0.25
N GLU A 23 22.32 11.31 0.56
CA GLU A 23 23.14 11.27 1.78
C GLU A 23 24.22 12.37 1.79
N LEU A 24 24.80 12.67 0.62
CA LEU A 24 25.80 13.73 0.48
C LEU A 24 25.17 15.13 0.48
N ASN A 25 23.96 15.25 -0.06
CA ASN A 25 23.23 16.51 -0.20
C ASN A 25 21.78 16.33 0.25
N PRO A 26 21.52 16.26 1.58
CA PRO A 26 20.19 15.94 2.08
C PRO A 26 19.21 17.05 1.70
N PRO A 27 18.15 16.74 0.92
CA PRO A 27 17.13 17.73 0.60
C PRO A 27 16.40 18.11 1.88
N VAL A 28 16.12 19.41 2.04
CA VAL A 28 15.40 19.95 3.20
C VAL A 28 13.99 20.32 2.73
N PRO A 29 12.98 19.45 2.96
CA PRO A 29 11.61 19.72 2.57
C PRO A 29 11.07 20.89 3.39
N ARG A 30 10.31 21.80 2.77
CA ARG A 30 9.71 22.97 3.44
C ARG A 30 8.29 23.25 2.97
N GLU A 31 7.97 22.93 1.72
CA GLU A 31 6.70 23.29 1.08
C GLU A 31 5.83 22.06 0.81
N TYR A 32 4.52 22.29 0.63
CA TYR A 32 3.62 21.23 0.21
C TYR A 32 4.06 20.66 -1.14
N GLY A 33 4.25 19.34 -1.20
CA GLY A 33 4.70 18.65 -2.41
C GLY A 33 6.17 18.26 -2.39
N ASP A 34 7.00 18.83 -1.51
CA ASP A 34 8.35 18.30 -1.29
C ASP A 34 8.27 16.87 -0.77
N ILE A 35 9.27 16.06 -1.11
CA ILE A 35 9.34 14.64 -0.73
C ILE A 35 10.49 14.44 0.27
N PRO A 36 10.21 14.36 1.58
CA PRO A 36 11.18 13.90 2.56
C PRO A 36 11.77 12.54 2.19
N VAL A 37 13.10 12.45 2.17
CA VAL A 37 13.84 11.22 1.81
C VAL A 37 14.04 10.26 2.99
N SER A 38 13.81 10.76 4.22
CA SER A 38 13.86 10.03 5.48
C SER A 38 12.89 10.64 6.51
N TYR A 39 12.61 9.92 7.60
CA TYR A 39 11.81 10.45 8.72
C TYR A 39 12.51 11.64 9.37
N GLU A 40 13.82 11.56 9.47
CA GLU A 40 14.67 12.54 10.11
C GLU A 40 14.84 13.82 9.25
N ALA A 41 14.54 13.75 7.95
CA ALA A 41 14.51 14.92 7.05
C ALA A 41 13.19 15.72 7.14
N ILE A 42 12.17 15.19 7.81
CA ILE A 42 10.88 15.89 7.97
C ILE A 42 11.10 17.17 8.78
N THR A 43 10.62 18.30 8.25
CA THR A 43 10.71 19.61 8.91
C THR A 43 9.35 20.06 9.46
N LYS A 44 9.38 21.03 10.39
CA LYS A 44 8.15 21.63 10.93
C LYS A 44 7.40 22.42 9.87
N GLU A 45 8.14 23.11 9.01
CA GLU A 45 7.63 23.88 7.87
C GLU A 45 6.86 22.97 6.93
N TRP A 46 7.46 21.85 6.53
CA TRP A 46 6.84 20.89 5.63
C TRP A 46 5.60 20.22 6.23
N LEU A 47 5.69 19.75 7.48
CA LEU A 47 4.53 19.13 8.14
C LEU A 47 3.39 20.16 8.34
N THR A 48 3.72 21.42 8.63
CA THR A 48 2.72 22.50 8.72
C THR A 48 2.06 22.73 7.36
N ALA A 49 2.85 22.89 6.30
CA ALA A 49 2.34 23.06 4.93
C ALA A 49 1.50 21.86 4.46
N THR A 50 1.77 20.67 4.99
CA THR A 50 1.08 19.43 4.66
C THR A 50 -0.25 19.26 5.41
N LEU A 51 -0.25 19.50 6.73
CA LEU A 51 -1.38 19.17 7.60
C LEU A 51 -2.33 20.34 7.88
N ALA A 52 -1.83 21.58 7.80
CA ALA A 52 -2.59 22.79 8.11
C ALA A 52 -2.98 23.59 6.85
N ARG A 53 -3.19 22.90 5.72
CA ARG A 53 -3.50 23.52 4.41
C ARG A 53 -4.68 24.50 4.46
N ASP A 54 -5.68 24.23 5.29
CA ASP A 54 -6.90 25.03 5.42
C ASP A 54 -6.96 25.84 6.74
N VAL A 55 -5.90 25.79 7.56
CA VAL A 55 -5.82 26.44 8.88
C VAL A 55 -4.54 27.29 8.97
N PHE A 56 -4.50 28.36 8.18
CA PHE A 56 -3.32 29.21 7.94
C PHE A 56 -2.70 29.92 9.16
N ARG A 57 -3.33 29.85 10.33
CA ARG A 57 -2.85 30.52 11.57
C ARG A 57 -2.38 29.55 12.64
N SER A 58 -2.14 28.29 12.27
CA SER A 58 -1.55 27.28 13.13
C SER A 58 -0.24 26.76 12.54
N THR A 59 0.75 26.55 13.39
CA THR A 59 2.07 26.02 13.03
C THR A 59 2.44 24.88 13.96
N ILE A 60 3.33 24.01 13.51
CA ILE A 60 3.87 22.96 14.38
C ILE A 60 4.86 23.58 15.34
N LYS A 61 4.56 23.47 16.64
CA LYS A 61 5.46 23.85 17.72
C LYS A 61 6.57 22.81 17.85
N SER A 62 6.18 21.54 17.95
CA SER A 62 7.09 20.39 18.04
C SER A 62 6.45 19.13 17.46
N PHE A 63 7.26 18.14 17.09
CA PHE A 63 6.79 16.80 16.76
C PHE A 63 7.81 15.76 17.23
N SER A 64 7.36 14.52 17.39
CA SER A 64 8.22 13.40 17.74
C SER A 64 7.88 12.15 16.92
N LEU A 65 8.90 11.34 16.65
CA LEU A 65 8.77 10.11 15.90
C LEU A 65 8.56 8.95 16.86
N GLY A 66 7.50 8.18 16.65
CA GLY A 66 7.25 6.94 17.37
C GLY A 66 8.27 5.84 17.03
N PRO A 67 8.09 4.63 17.61
CA PRO A 67 8.94 3.48 17.35
C PRO A 67 9.06 3.17 15.85
N LYS A 68 10.23 2.67 15.43
CA LYS A 68 10.44 2.20 14.05
C LYS A 68 9.67 0.90 13.82
N ASP A 69 8.92 0.84 12.72
CA ASP A 69 8.30 -0.38 12.23
C ASP A 69 8.64 -0.53 10.73
N ASP A 70 9.64 -1.35 10.44
CA ASP A 70 10.19 -1.50 9.10
C ASP A 70 9.80 -2.86 8.48
N GLY A 71 9.29 -2.81 7.25
CA GLY A 71 8.96 -3.98 6.43
C GLY A 71 9.19 -3.67 4.95
N SER A 72 8.23 -4.01 4.09
CA SER A 72 8.26 -3.60 2.66
C SER A 72 8.23 -2.08 2.47
N ALA A 73 7.70 -1.35 3.45
CA ALA A 73 7.85 0.09 3.62
C ALA A 73 8.30 0.40 5.05
N ASN A 74 8.86 1.60 5.26
CA ASN A 74 9.17 2.12 6.59
C ASN A 74 7.92 2.78 7.18
N ARG A 75 7.58 2.47 8.42
CA ARG A 75 6.35 2.97 9.06
C ARG A 75 6.66 3.58 10.41
N ARG A 76 6.07 4.74 10.70
CA ARG A 76 6.11 5.38 12.03
C ARG A 76 4.86 6.21 12.27
N ARG A 77 4.41 6.24 13.53
CA ARG A 77 3.52 7.30 14.01
C ARG A 77 4.33 8.56 14.26
N ILE A 78 3.75 9.73 13.96
CA ILE A 78 4.30 11.04 14.29
C ILE A 78 3.33 11.72 15.24
N GLU A 79 3.81 12.06 16.44
CA GLU A 79 3.05 12.85 17.43
C GLU A 79 3.34 14.33 17.21
N ILE A 80 2.32 15.18 17.26
CA ILE A 80 2.39 16.58 16.84
C ILE A 80 1.81 17.49 17.92
N GLU A 81 2.58 18.51 18.29
CA GLU A 81 2.14 19.63 19.10
C GLU A 81 1.97 20.86 18.21
N TRP A 82 0.75 21.42 18.21
CA TRP A 82 0.40 22.61 17.46
C TRP A 82 0.40 23.86 18.33
N GLU A 83 0.71 25.00 17.74
CA GLU A 83 0.48 26.32 18.31
C GLU A 83 -0.30 27.22 17.34
N GLY A 84 -0.93 28.27 17.87
CA GLY A 84 -1.70 29.24 17.08
C GLY A 84 -3.21 29.01 17.04
N PHE A 85 -3.90 29.82 16.24
CA PHE A 85 -5.36 29.83 16.17
C PHE A 85 -5.87 28.69 15.29
N GLY A 86 -6.78 27.88 15.85
CA GLY A 86 -7.36 26.72 15.15
C GLY A 86 -6.63 25.40 15.40
N ALA A 87 -5.55 25.39 16.19
CA ALA A 87 -4.74 24.21 16.51
C ALA A 87 -5.56 23.02 17.01
N HIS A 88 -6.61 23.26 17.80
CA HIS A 88 -7.51 22.22 18.32
C HIS A 88 -8.29 21.43 17.25
N LYS A 89 -8.30 21.88 15.99
CA LYS A 89 -8.95 21.20 14.87
C LYS A 89 -7.99 20.30 14.07
N LEU A 90 -6.68 20.41 14.32
CA LEU A 90 -5.65 19.71 13.59
C LEU A 90 -5.31 18.38 14.26
N PRO A 91 -4.81 17.39 13.49
CA PRO A 91 -4.46 16.10 14.06
C PRO A 91 -3.28 16.22 15.04
N THR A 92 -3.42 15.65 16.23
CA THR A 92 -2.33 15.54 17.21
C THR A 92 -1.40 14.34 16.92
N SER A 93 -1.82 13.44 16.04
CA SER A 93 -0.99 12.33 15.56
C SER A 93 -1.35 11.97 14.12
N VAL A 94 -0.35 11.45 13.38
CA VAL A 94 -0.52 10.89 12.03
C VAL A 94 0.25 9.59 11.90
N PHE A 95 -0.20 8.71 11.01
CA PHE A 95 0.53 7.49 10.66
C PHE A 95 1.24 7.70 9.32
N CYS A 96 2.54 7.44 9.27
CA CYS A 96 3.34 7.67 8.08
C CYS A 96 3.86 6.34 7.52
N LYS A 97 3.75 6.18 6.21
CA LYS A 97 4.47 5.17 5.42
C LYS A 97 5.49 5.89 4.54
N ALA A 98 6.66 5.30 4.35
CA ALA A 98 7.69 5.89 3.52
C ALA A 98 8.65 4.87 2.90
N ALA A 99 9.40 5.30 1.90
CA ALA A 99 10.46 4.52 1.24
C ALA A 99 11.82 5.20 1.46
N HIS A 100 12.49 4.84 2.57
CA HIS A 100 13.73 5.49 2.99
C HIS A 100 14.97 4.77 2.48
N SER A 101 15.02 3.45 2.68
CA SER A 101 16.17 2.65 2.30
C SER A 101 16.20 2.39 0.78
N ALA A 102 17.40 2.16 0.24
CA ALA A 102 17.55 1.74 -1.14
C ALA A 102 16.77 0.45 -1.42
N GLU A 103 16.76 -0.49 -0.47
CA GLU A 103 16.04 -1.76 -0.56
C GLU A 103 14.52 -1.54 -0.70
N ASN A 104 13.94 -0.69 0.14
CA ASN A 104 12.51 -0.35 0.07
C ASN A 104 12.19 0.32 -1.28
N ARG A 105 13.01 1.29 -1.70
CA ARG A 105 12.81 2.01 -2.96
C ARG A 105 12.94 1.09 -4.18
N ILE A 106 13.88 0.13 -4.20
CA ILE A 106 14.04 -0.84 -5.30
C ILE A 106 12.77 -1.70 -5.45
N VAL A 107 12.29 -2.27 -4.35
CA VAL A 107 11.09 -3.14 -4.40
C VAL A 107 9.85 -2.32 -4.79
N LEU A 108 9.68 -1.13 -4.20
CA LEU A 108 8.51 -0.30 -4.46
C LEU A 108 8.56 0.40 -5.82
N ALA A 109 9.73 0.54 -6.45
CA ALA A 109 9.85 1.02 -7.83
C ALA A 109 9.22 0.08 -8.86
N ALA A 110 9.01 -1.19 -8.53
CA ALA A 110 8.28 -2.15 -9.38
C ALA A 110 6.76 -1.85 -9.50
N GLY A 111 6.29 -0.75 -8.90
CA GLY A 111 4.93 -0.24 -9.03
C GLY A 111 4.30 0.16 -7.71
N GLY A 112 4.83 -0.34 -6.58
CA GLY A 112 4.26 -0.16 -5.25
C GLY A 112 4.10 1.31 -4.82
N THR A 113 5.18 2.10 -4.95
CA THR A 113 5.19 3.52 -4.58
C THR A 113 4.12 4.30 -5.34
N TYR A 114 4.10 4.17 -6.67
CA TYR A 114 3.16 4.90 -7.51
C TYR A 114 1.72 4.45 -7.31
N SER A 115 1.50 3.14 -7.20
CA SER A 115 0.18 2.56 -6.97
C SER A 115 -0.46 3.14 -5.71
N GLU A 116 0.28 3.18 -4.59
CA GLU A 116 -0.22 3.74 -3.34
C GLU A 116 -0.50 5.25 -3.44
N VAL A 117 0.42 6.02 -4.03
CA VAL A 117 0.24 7.46 -4.24
C VAL A 117 -0.95 7.75 -5.14
N CYS A 118 -1.09 7.02 -6.24
CA CYS A 118 -2.23 7.14 -7.15
C CYS A 118 -3.54 6.81 -6.44
N PHE A 119 -3.56 5.78 -5.60
CA PHE A 119 -4.75 5.43 -4.84
C PHE A 119 -5.17 6.55 -3.89
N TYR A 120 -4.29 7.01 -3.02
CA TYR A 120 -4.65 8.02 -2.03
C TYR A 120 -4.95 9.39 -2.65
N THR A 121 -4.33 9.73 -3.77
CA THR A 121 -4.54 11.03 -4.45
C THR A 121 -5.78 11.03 -5.33
N HIS A 122 -6.03 9.96 -6.07
CA HIS A 122 -7.04 9.96 -7.13
C HIS A 122 -8.19 8.99 -6.88
N ILE A 123 -7.94 7.78 -6.36
CA ILE A 123 -8.96 6.73 -6.28
C ILE A 123 -9.73 6.78 -4.95
N ARG A 124 -9.03 6.85 -3.82
CA ARG A 124 -9.60 6.85 -2.45
C ARG A 124 -10.69 7.92 -2.26
N PRO A 125 -10.55 9.18 -2.75
CA PRO A 125 -11.58 10.20 -2.60
C PRO A 125 -12.91 9.86 -3.30
N GLN A 126 -12.89 8.97 -4.29
CA GLN A 126 -14.05 8.57 -5.09
C GLN A 126 -14.75 7.31 -4.53
N LEU A 127 -14.21 6.70 -3.47
CA LEU A 127 -14.69 5.44 -2.93
C LEU A 127 -15.43 5.63 -1.59
N ASN A 128 -16.61 5.04 -1.49
CA ASN A 128 -17.36 4.92 -0.24
C ASN A 128 -17.09 3.56 0.43
N ILE A 129 -15.85 3.39 0.90
CA ILE A 129 -15.39 2.20 1.65
C ILE A 129 -14.64 2.63 2.92
N GLU A 130 -14.57 1.71 3.89
CA GLU A 130 -13.76 1.87 5.10
C GLU A 130 -12.29 1.56 4.77
N ALA A 131 -11.54 2.63 4.54
CA ALA A 131 -10.11 2.62 4.25
C ALA A 131 -9.48 3.93 4.76
N PRO A 132 -8.19 3.96 5.11
CA PRO A 132 -7.54 5.16 5.62
C PRO A 132 -7.68 6.36 4.68
N TRP A 133 -7.71 7.56 5.26
CA TRP A 133 -7.57 8.81 4.52
C TRP A 133 -6.14 9.29 4.57
N ALA A 134 -5.66 9.90 3.50
CA ALA A 134 -4.34 10.52 3.45
C ALA A 134 -4.48 12.05 3.54
N TYR A 135 -3.62 12.67 4.34
CA TYR A 135 -3.35 14.11 4.25
C TYR A 135 -2.38 14.41 3.10
N PHE A 136 -1.47 13.47 2.80
CA PHE A 136 -0.50 13.59 1.72
C PHE A 136 -0.09 12.21 1.20
N ALA A 137 0.14 12.12 -0.10
CA ALA A 137 0.81 10.99 -0.73
C ALA A 137 1.65 11.52 -1.89
N GLY A 138 2.95 11.26 -1.85
CA GLY A 138 3.87 11.78 -2.87
C GLY A 138 5.09 10.89 -3.02
N TYR A 139 5.72 10.99 -4.19
CA TYR A 139 6.98 10.33 -4.49
C TYR A 139 7.82 11.15 -5.47
N ASP A 140 9.14 10.99 -5.40
CA ASP A 140 10.07 11.52 -6.39
C ASP A 140 10.27 10.47 -7.49
N PRO A 141 9.89 10.73 -8.76
CA PRO A 141 10.12 9.81 -9.86
C PRO A 141 11.60 9.61 -10.21
N LYS A 142 12.51 10.51 -9.78
CA LYS A 142 13.96 10.34 -9.98
C LYS A 142 14.52 9.34 -8.98
N SER A 143 14.35 9.58 -7.68
CA SER A 143 14.99 8.76 -6.64
C SER A 143 14.14 7.63 -6.09
N TRP A 144 12.83 7.62 -6.37
CA TRP A 144 11.83 6.74 -5.79
C TRP A 144 11.62 6.90 -4.28
N ALA A 145 12.15 7.99 -3.69
CA ALA A 145 11.71 8.44 -2.36
C ALA A 145 10.19 8.61 -2.37
N ALA A 146 9.53 8.18 -1.30
CA ALA A 146 8.09 8.26 -1.19
C ALA A 146 7.68 8.48 0.25
N ILE A 147 6.60 9.22 0.44
CA ILE A 147 5.99 9.41 1.75
C ILE A 147 4.47 9.51 1.59
N VAL A 148 3.76 8.84 2.50
CA VAL A 148 2.30 8.87 2.60
C VAL A 148 1.94 9.16 4.05
N ILE A 149 1.30 10.30 4.28
CA ILE A 149 0.81 10.73 5.60
C ILE A 149 -0.67 10.40 5.70
N LEU A 150 -0.98 9.38 6.49
CA LEU A 150 -2.33 8.90 6.74
C LEU A 150 -2.90 9.48 8.03
N LYS A 151 -4.22 9.65 8.04
CA LYS A 151 -4.98 9.87 9.27
C LYS A 151 -4.73 8.70 10.21
N ASP A 152 -4.35 9.01 11.44
CA ASP A 152 -4.19 8.00 12.48
C ASP A 152 -5.55 7.36 12.79
N MET A 153 -5.59 6.03 12.79
CA MET A 153 -6.80 5.25 13.07
C MET A 153 -7.06 5.08 14.57
N GLY A 154 -6.19 5.63 15.42
CA GLY A 154 -6.35 5.62 16.87
C GLY A 154 -6.00 4.27 17.50
N GLN A 155 -6.01 4.22 18.83
CA GLN A 155 -5.60 3.03 19.59
C GLN A 155 -6.70 1.96 19.70
N GLU A 156 -7.96 2.33 19.46
CA GLU A 156 -9.11 1.42 19.53
C GLU A 156 -9.29 0.59 18.25
N THR A 157 -8.57 0.93 17.17
CA THR A 157 -8.55 0.13 15.94
C THR A 157 -7.70 -1.11 16.13
N THR A 158 -8.27 -2.28 15.82
CA THR A 158 -7.58 -3.57 15.95
C THR A 158 -7.13 -4.07 14.58
N PHE A 159 -5.82 -4.18 14.36
CA PHE A 159 -5.26 -4.76 13.15
C PHE A 159 -5.33 -6.29 13.20
N CYS A 160 -5.79 -6.89 12.10
CA CYS A 160 -5.88 -8.33 11.98
C CYS A 160 -4.50 -8.94 11.65
N ASN A 161 -4.35 -10.24 11.89
CA ASN A 161 -3.23 -11.04 11.43
C ASN A 161 -3.74 -12.44 11.02
N TYR A 162 -2.85 -13.33 10.57
CA TYR A 162 -3.24 -14.67 10.09
C TYR A 162 -3.91 -15.56 11.17
N LYS A 163 -3.83 -15.19 12.45
CA LYS A 163 -4.50 -15.89 13.56
C LYS A 163 -5.83 -15.25 13.97
N THR A 164 -6.17 -14.08 13.44
CA THR A 164 -7.41 -13.39 13.82
C THR A 164 -8.62 -14.20 13.38
N GLY A 165 -9.50 -14.52 14.34
CA GLY A 165 -10.75 -15.23 14.06
C GLY A 165 -11.85 -14.25 13.67
N LEU A 166 -12.38 -14.37 12.46
CA LEU A 166 -13.52 -13.56 12.02
C LEU A 166 -14.87 -14.23 12.36
N THR A 167 -15.85 -13.39 12.68
CA THR A 167 -17.27 -13.75 12.67
C THR A 167 -17.80 -13.86 11.24
N LYS A 168 -18.97 -14.51 11.05
CA LYS A 168 -19.61 -14.59 9.72
C LYS A 168 -19.97 -13.19 9.18
N ALA A 169 -20.39 -12.28 10.06
CA ALA A 169 -20.70 -10.90 9.70
C ALA A 169 -19.46 -10.15 9.20
N GLN A 170 -18.34 -10.22 9.93
CA GLN A 170 -17.07 -9.59 9.52
C GLN A 170 -16.55 -10.15 8.19
N PHE A 171 -16.59 -11.48 8.00
CA PHE A 171 -16.19 -12.07 6.72
C PHE A 171 -17.10 -11.61 5.57
N ALA A 172 -18.42 -11.51 5.80
CA ALA A 172 -19.34 -10.95 4.82
C ALA A 172 -19.04 -9.47 4.51
N GLU A 173 -18.68 -8.66 5.52
CA GLU A 173 -18.26 -7.27 5.32
C GLU A 173 -17.01 -7.16 4.44
N GLN A 174 -16.03 -8.07 4.58
CA GLN A 174 -14.86 -8.09 3.68
C GLN A 174 -15.29 -8.26 2.22
N VAL A 175 -16.17 -9.23 1.95
CA VAL A 175 -16.69 -9.49 0.59
C VAL A 175 -17.52 -8.31 0.07
N GLN A 176 -18.36 -7.71 0.91
CA GLN A 176 -19.15 -6.53 0.54
C GLN A 176 -18.27 -5.32 0.23
N MET A 177 -17.19 -5.10 0.99
CA MET A 177 -16.23 -4.04 0.72
C MET A 177 -15.55 -4.23 -0.63
N LEU A 178 -15.11 -5.45 -0.94
CA LEU A 178 -14.52 -5.76 -2.24
C LEU A 178 -15.54 -5.56 -3.36
N ALA A 179 -16.80 -5.96 -3.17
CA ALA A 179 -17.86 -5.70 -4.15
C ALA A 179 -18.07 -4.19 -4.39
N LYS A 180 -18.03 -3.34 -3.35
CA LYS A 180 -18.11 -1.88 -3.49
C LYS A 180 -16.90 -1.32 -4.25
N LEU A 181 -15.69 -1.76 -3.91
CA LEU A 181 -14.45 -1.37 -4.59
C LEU A 181 -14.51 -1.73 -6.09
N HIS A 182 -14.86 -2.98 -6.38
CA HIS A 182 -14.86 -3.55 -7.72
C HIS A 182 -16.00 -3.02 -8.60
N SER A 183 -17.17 -2.74 -8.04
CA SER A 183 -18.31 -2.26 -8.83
C SER A 183 -18.15 -0.81 -9.27
N GLN A 184 -17.52 0.05 -8.47
CA GLN A 184 -17.31 1.47 -8.80
C GLN A 184 -16.55 1.67 -10.12
N TYR A 185 -15.62 0.77 -10.44
CA TYR A 185 -14.72 0.90 -11.59
C TYR A 185 -14.84 -0.24 -12.61
N TYR A 186 -15.88 -1.07 -12.51
CA TYR A 186 -16.08 -2.17 -13.45
C TYR A 186 -16.22 -1.66 -14.88
N GLN A 187 -15.27 -2.02 -15.75
CA GLN A 187 -15.15 -1.54 -17.14
C GLN A 187 -15.22 -0.01 -17.27
N SER A 188 -14.75 0.70 -16.24
CA SER A 188 -14.76 2.16 -16.23
C SER A 188 -13.80 2.73 -17.28
N GLN A 189 -14.16 3.88 -17.86
CA GLN A 189 -13.29 4.71 -18.70
C GLN A 189 -12.86 5.99 -17.97
N HIS A 190 -13.03 6.03 -16.65
CA HIS A 190 -12.71 7.21 -15.85
C HIS A 190 -11.21 7.55 -15.96
N PRO A 191 -10.81 8.82 -16.21
CA PRO A 191 -9.40 9.17 -16.40
C PRO A 191 -8.49 8.77 -15.25
N ASP A 192 -8.98 8.84 -14.00
CA ASP A 192 -8.19 8.42 -12.84
C ASP A 192 -8.03 6.90 -12.72
N PHE A 193 -8.98 6.12 -13.24
CA PHE A 193 -8.86 4.67 -13.32
C PHE A 193 -7.74 4.27 -14.28
N GLU A 194 -7.64 4.97 -15.41
CA GLU A 194 -6.56 4.81 -16.39
C GLU A 194 -5.18 5.19 -15.83
N ARG A 195 -5.09 5.83 -14.65
CA ARG A 195 -3.79 6.07 -14.00
C ARG A 195 -3.24 4.83 -13.30
N LEU A 196 -4.09 3.90 -12.88
CA LEU A 196 -3.62 2.73 -12.14
C LEU A 196 -2.79 1.81 -13.04
N LEU A 197 -1.69 1.30 -12.48
CA LEU A 197 -0.87 0.29 -13.14
C LEU A 197 -1.70 -0.97 -13.42
N ILE A 198 -1.50 -1.59 -14.58
CA ILE A 198 -2.15 -2.85 -14.92
C ILE A 198 -1.56 -3.97 -14.04
N TYR A 199 -2.41 -4.82 -13.48
CA TYR A 199 -2.00 -5.92 -12.61
C TYR A 199 -0.95 -6.82 -13.27
N LYS A 200 -1.12 -7.15 -14.55
CA LYS A 200 -0.15 -7.92 -15.34
C LYS A 200 1.22 -7.21 -15.42
N ASP A 201 1.24 -5.93 -15.75
CA ASP A 201 2.47 -5.15 -15.89
C ASP A 201 3.21 -5.05 -14.55
N ARG A 202 2.47 -4.92 -13.44
CA ARG A 202 3.05 -5.00 -12.09
C ARG A 202 3.74 -6.34 -11.84
N ILE A 203 3.10 -7.46 -12.21
CA ILE A 203 3.71 -8.79 -12.08
C ILE A 203 4.96 -8.90 -12.95
N SER A 204 4.93 -8.41 -14.20
CA SER A 204 6.11 -8.37 -15.07
C SER A 204 7.25 -7.56 -14.46
N ASN A 205 6.99 -6.36 -13.95
CA ASN A 205 7.99 -5.54 -13.26
C ASN A 205 8.58 -6.24 -12.03
N LEU A 206 7.76 -6.98 -11.28
CA LEU A 206 8.23 -7.75 -10.12
C LEU A 206 9.10 -8.95 -10.52
N ILE A 207 8.82 -9.57 -11.66
CA ILE A 207 9.66 -10.66 -12.20
C ILE A 207 11.07 -10.16 -12.51
N GLU A 208 11.21 -8.96 -13.08
CA GLU A 208 12.51 -8.34 -13.35
C GLU A 208 13.36 -8.11 -12.09
N VAL A 209 12.73 -8.01 -10.91
CA VAL A 209 13.41 -7.89 -9.61
C VAL A 209 13.42 -9.19 -8.81
N GLY A 210 13.12 -10.33 -9.44
CA GLY A 210 13.32 -11.67 -8.87
C GLY A 210 12.11 -12.32 -8.20
N LEU A 211 10.88 -11.87 -8.50
CA LEU A 211 9.66 -12.42 -7.90
C LEU A 211 9.53 -13.95 -8.07
N GLU A 212 9.91 -14.50 -9.23
CA GLU A 212 9.86 -15.95 -9.47
C GLU A 212 10.69 -16.71 -8.43
N THR A 213 11.95 -16.32 -8.27
CA THR A 213 12.86 -16.93 -7.31
C THR A 213 12.33 -16.80 -5.89
N MET A 214 11.79 -15.63 -5.52
CA MET A 214 11.18 -15.40 -4.21
C MET A 214 9.98 -16.32 -3.97
N CYS A 215 9.07 -16.44 -4.94
CA CYS A 215 7.89 -17.30 -4.85
C CYS A 215 8.27 -18.78 -4.75
N VAL A 216 9.20 -19.26 -5.57
CA VAL A 216 9.69 -20.65 -5.54
C VAL A 216 10.34 -20.97 -4.19
N ASN A 217 11.19 -20.08 -3.69
CA ASN A 217 11.85 -20.26 -2.39
C ASN A 217 10.85 -20.20 -1.24
N GLY A 218 9.89 -19.28 -1.27
CA GLY A 218 8.82 -19.18 -0.27
C GLY A 218 7.96 -20.44 -0.22
N PHE A 219 7.57 -20.99 -1.38
CA PHE A 219 6.84 -22.24 -1.46
C PHE A 219 7.63 -23.42 -0.85
N ARG A 220 8.92 -23.51 -1.14
CA ARG A 220 9.81 -24.54 -0.57
C ARG A 220 9.97 -24.40 0.94
N ALA A 221 10.16 -23.18 1.43
CA ALA A 221 10.27 -22.89 2.86
C ALA A 221 8.98 -23.24 3.63
N ALA A 222 7.82 -23.11 3.00
CA ALA A 222 6.52 -23.44 3.57
C ALA A 222 6.16 -24.95 3.49
N LYS A 223 7.09 -25.85 3.18
CA LYS A 223 6.84 -27.29 3.01
C LYS A 223 6.04 -27.92 4.16
N SER A 224 6.32 -27.53 5.41
CA SER A 224 5.66 -28.11 6.59
C SER A 224 4.16 -27.83 6.68
N VAL A 225 3.66 -26.82 5.97
CA VAL A 225 2.24 -26.42 5.96
C VAL A 225 1.56 -26.66 4.62
N ILE A 226 2.26 -27.25 3.65
CA ILE A 226 1.73 -27.57 2.31
C ILE A 226 1.39 -29.07 2.25
N PRO A 227 0.19 -29.46 1.79
CA PRO A 227 -0.15 -30.87 1.60
C PRO A 227 0.89 -31.59 0.72
N PRO A 228 1.37 -32.80 1.10
CA PRO A 228 2.44 -33.49 0.37
C PRO A 228 2.15 -33.66 -1.13
N GLN A 229 0.90 -33.92 -1.50
CA GLN A 229 0.47 -34.06 -2.89
C GLN A 229 0.60 -32.77 -3.70
N LEU A 230 0.35 -31.61 -3.07
CA LEU A 230 0.55 -30.30 -3.70
C LEU A 230 2.05 -29.97 -3.79
N PHE A 231 2.81 -30.27 -2.73
CA PHE A 231 4.25 -30.04 -2.72
C PHE A 231 4.99 -30.86 -3.79
N ALA A 232 4.55 -32.09 -4.04
CA ALA A 232 5.08 -32.93 -5.12
C ALA A 232 4.94 -32.28 -6.52
N ARG A 233 4.00 -31.35 -6.68
CA ARG A 233 3.72 -30.59 -7.91
C ARG A 233 4.31 -29.17 -7.90
N GLN A 234 5.30 -28.90 -7.05
CA GLN A 234 5.88 -27.54 -6.90
C GLN A 234 6.29 -26.88 -8.22
N ASN A 235 6.80 -27.65 -9.18
CA ASN A 235 7.26 -27.15 -10.48
C ASN A 235 6.10 -26.67 -11.37
N GLU A 236 4.85 -27.01 -11.05
CA GLU A 236 3.66 -26.56 -11.76
C GLU A 236 3.11 -25.23 -11.23
N ILE A 237 3.47 -24.83 -10.00
CA ILE A 237 2.85 -23.71 -9.28
C ILE A 237 3.14 -22.37 -9.97
N TRP A 238 4.41 -22.10 -10.28
CA TRP A 238 4.79 -20.84 -10.93
C TRP A 238 4.24 -20.73 -12.36
N PRO A 239 4.37 -21.76 -13.25
CA PRO A 239 3.71 -21.73 -14.55
C PRO A 239 2.19 -21.52 -14.48
N CYS A 240 1.50 -22.14 -13.51
CA CYS A 240 0.06 -21.91 -13.30
C CYS A 240 -0.24 -20.49 -12.81
N THR A 241 0.65 -19.91 -12.00
CA THR A 241 0.54 -18.51 -11.55
C THR A 241 0.59 -17.55 -12.73
N LEU A 242 1.55 -17.73 -13.66
CA LEU A 242 1.63 -16.92 -14.87
C LEU A 242 0.39 -17.09 -15.77
N LYS A 243 -0.10 -18.32 -15.96
CA LYS A 243 -1.36 -18.57 -16.69
C LYS A 243 -2.56 -17.85 -16.05
N SER A 244 -2.61 -17.77 -14.71
CA SER A 244 -3.65 -17.04 -13.98
C SER A 244 -3.56 -15.53 -14.22
N VAL A 245 -2.35 -14.97 -14.24
CA VAL A 245 -2.11 -13.55 -14.55
C VAL A 245 -2.55 -13.22 -15.98
N GLU A 246 -2.19 -14.05 -16.96
CA GLU A 246 -2.63 -13.89 -18.35
C GLU A 246 -4.15 -13.98 -18.48
N ARG A 247 -4.79 -14.93 -17.78
CA ARG A 247 -6.24 -15.04 -17.77
C ARG A 247 -6.90 -13.81 -17.15
N ASN A 248 -6.35 -13.27 -16.06
CA ASN A 248 -6.86 -12.06 -15.41
C ASN A 248 -6.83 -10.85 -16.36
N ALA A 249 -5.73 -10.70 -17.12
CA ALA A 249 -5.57 -9.60 -18.08
C ALA A 249 -6.56 -9.64 -19.25
N ALA A 250 -7.08 -10.82 -19.60
CA ALA A 250 -8.05 -11.00 -20.67
C ALA A 250 -9.53 -10.79 -20.24
N LEU A 251 -9.77 -10.41 -18.98
CA LEU A 251 -11.11 -10.25 -18.40
C LEU A 251 -11.44 -8.78 -18.12
N PRO A 252 -12.73 -8.42 -17.94
CA PRO A 252 -13.16 -7.07 -17.63
C PRO A 252 -12.44 -6.46 -16.41
N ALA A 253 -11.77 -5.33 -16.62
CA ALA A 253 -10.99 -4.71 -15.58
C ALA A 253 -11.85 -3.88 -14.61
N THR A 254 -11.36 -3.79 -13.38
CA THR A 254 -11.78 -2.86 -12.32
C THR A 254 -10.56 -2.53 -11.45
N VAL A 255 -10.74 -1.72 -10.41
CA VAL A 255 -9.74 -1.52 -9.37
C VAL A 255 -9.67 -2.79 -8.53
N VAL A 256 -8.48 -3.35 -8.39
CA VAL A 256 -8.21 -4.45 -7.45
C VAL A 256 -7.24 -4.00 -6.39
N HIS A 257 -7.44 -4.43 -5.14
CA HIS A 257 -6.49 -4.19 -4.07
C HIS A 257 -5.18 -4.95 -4.31
N GLY A 258 -5.25 -6.21 -4.72
CA GLY A 258 -4.12 -7.06 -5.10
C GLY A 258 -3.54 -7.90 -3.95
N ASP A 259 -3.64 -7.40 -2.72
CA ASP A 259 -3.08 -8.02 -1.51
C ASP A 259 -4.05 -8.03 -0.30
N VAL A 260 -5.15 -8.75 -0.42
CA VAL A 260 -6.25 -8.76 0.57
C VAL A 260 -6.08 -9.82 1.66
N HIS A 261 -4.85 -10.21 1.97
CA HIS A 261 -4.59 -11.15 3.05
C HIS A 261 -5.06 -10.59 4.39
N LEU A 262 -5.40 -11.46 5.35
CA LEU A 262 -6.05 -11.03 6.60
C LEU A 262 -5.24 -9.98 7.39
N GLY A 263 -3.90 -9.98 7.28
CA GLY A 263 -3.04 -8.97 7.90
C GLY A 263 -3.22 -7.52 7.43
N ASN A 264 -3.87 -7.29 6.28
CA ASN A 264 -4.13 -5.95 5.76
C ASN A 264 -5.53 -5.43 6.12
N TRP A 265 -6.30 -6.22 6.88
CA TRP A 265 -7.59 -5.81 7.38
C TRP A 265 -7.47 -5.29 8.81
N TYR A 266 -8.35 -4.36 9.17
CA TYR A 266 -8.50 -3.88 10.54
C TYR A 266 -9.98 -3.91 10.94
N ILE A 267 -10.21 -3.88 12.24
CA ILE A 267 -11.53 -3.78 12.85
C ILE A 267 -11.61 -2.40 13.51
N THR A 268 -12.57 -1.60 13.07
CA THR A 268 -12.87 -0.29 13.66
C THR A 268 -13.39 -0.42 15.09
N PRO A 269 -13.41 0.66 15.90
CA PRO A 269 -13.99 0.60 17.25
C PRO A 269 -15.46 0.15 17.27
N GLY A 270 -16.20 0.41 16.17
CA GLY A 270 -17.58 -0.05 15.99
C GLY A 270 -17.71 -1.52 15.56
N GLY A 271 -16.60 -2.26 15.41
CA GLY A 271 -16.59 -3.67 15.02
C GLY A 271 -16.63 -3.95 13.52
N HIS A 272 -16.64 -2.91 12.68
CA HIS A 272 -16.67 -3.04 11.22
C HIS A 272 -15.30 -3.28 10.62
N MET A 273 -15.26 -4.03 9.52
CA MET A 273 -14.04 -4.31 8.77
C MET A 273 -13.59 -3.12 7.93
N GLY A 274 -12.29 -2.84 7.97
CA GLY A 274 -11.56 -1.86 7.17
C GLY A 274 -10.39 -2.50 6.41
N LEU A 275 -9.99 -1.91 5.28
CA LEU A 275 -8.87 -2.40 4.46
C LEU A 275 -7.77 -1.34 4.31
N THR A 276 -6.53 -1.75 4.59
CA THR A 276 -5.34 -0.91 4.48
C THR A 276 -4.30 -1.53 3.55
N ASP A 277 -3.19 -0.83 3.38
CA ASP A 277 -2.03 -1.22 2.57
C ASP A 277 -2.31 -1.33 1.06
N TRP A 278 -2.49 -0.16 0.45
CA TRP A 278 -2.87 -0.03 -0.96
C TRP A 278 -1.66 -0.04 -1.91
N GLN A 279 -0.50 -0.56 -1.49
CA GLN A 279 0.70 -0.61 -2.34
C GLN A 279 0.57 -1.53 -3.55
N THR A 280 -0.36 -2.48 -3.52
CA THR A 280 -0.54 -3.43 -4.63
C THR A 280 -1.71 -3.07 -5.53
N VAL A 281 -2.38 -1.94 -5.27
CA VAL A 281 -3.57 -1.52 -6.01
C VAL A 281 -3.25 -1.36 -7.49
N ALA A 282 -4.13 -1.92 -8.31
CA ALA A 282 -3.91 -2.05 -9.74
C ALA A 282 -5.23 -2.09 -10.49
N ARG A 283 -5.15 -1.99 -11.81
CA ARG A 283 -6.22 -2.32 -12.72
C ARG A 283 -6.14 -3.80 -13.09
N GLY A 284 -7.20 -4.56 -12.79
CA GLY A 284 -7.26 -5.99 -13.06
C GLY A 284 -8.67 -6.55 -12.87
N HIS A 285 -8.85 -7.86 -12.94
CA HIS A 285 -10.17 -8.47 -12.73
C HIS A 285 -10.40 -8.81 -11.24
N TRP A 286 -11.62 -8.51 -10.74
CA TRP A 286 -12.06 -8.66 -9.35
C TRP A 286 -11.78 -10.03 -8.72
N SER A 287 -11.75 -11.08 -9.54
CA SER A 287 -11.52 -12.46 -9.08
C SER A 287 -10.18 -12.64 -8.39
N ARG A 288 -9.19 -11.76 -8.63
CA ARG A 288 -7.91 -11.75 -7.92
C ARG A 288 -8.13 -11.58 -6.41
N ASP A 289 -8.83 -10.51 -6.02
CA ASP A 289 -9.08 -10.21 -4.61
C ASP A 289 -10.04 -11.22 -4.01
N LEU A 290 -11.11 -11.61 -4.71
CA LEU A 290 -12.06 -12.58 -4.17
C LEU A 290 -11.39 -13.93 -3.91
N ALA A 291 -10.61 -14.46 -4.86
CA ALA A 291 -9.92 -15.73 -4.66
C ALA A 291 -8.92 -15.65 -3.50
N TYR A 292 -8.24 -14.50 -3.32
CA TYR A 292 -7.25 -14.32 -2.27
C TYR A 292 -7.91 -14.22 -0.89
N VAL A 293 -8.94 -13.38 -0.72
CA VAL A 293 -9.65 -13.25 0.58
C VAL A 293 -10.32 -14.55 0.98
N LEU A 294 -10.95 -15.25 0.01
CA LEU A 294 -11.50 -16.58 0.24
C LEU A 294 -10.37 -17.50 0.69
N GLY A 295 -9.20 -17.47 0.05
CA GLY A 295 -8.04 -18.29 0.38
C GLY A 295 -7.46 -18.08 1.79
N THR A 296 -7.49 -16.85 2.32
CA THR A 296 -6.68 -16.47 3.49
C THR A 296 -7.43 -15.95 4.71
N ALA A 297 -8.68 -15.48 4.58
CA ALA A 297 -9.35 -14.80 5.68
C ALA A 297 -10.01 -15.75 6.70
N VAL A 298 -10.36 -16.97 6.28
CA VAL A 298 -11.04 -17.96 7.12
C VAL A 298 -10.59 -19.38 6.76
N SER A 299 -10.74 -20.32 7.71
CA SER A 299 -10.40 -21.72 7.51
C SER A 299 -11.27 -22.38 6.44
N ALA A 300 -10.81 -23.51 5.88
CA ALA A 300 -11.56 -24.25 4.87
C ALA A 300 -12.93 -24.72 5.37
N GLU A 301 -13.04 -25.06 6.65
CA GLU A 301 -14.28 -25.49 7.31
C GLU A 301 -15.28 -24.33 7.39
N LYS A 302 -14.82 -23.14 7.85
CA LYS A 302 -15.68 -21.95 7.93
C LYS A 302 -16.18 -21.50 6.55
N ARG A 303 -15.39 -21.68 5.49
CA ARG A 303 -15.80 -21.33 4.10
C ARG A 303 -16.94 -22.19 3.55
N ARG A 304 -17.17 -23.37 4.11
CA ARG A 304 -18.21 -24.31 3.66
C ARG A 304 -19.57 -24.10 4.35
N GLN A 305 -19.65 -23.17 5.31
CA GLN A 305 -20.86 -22.77 6.06
C GLN A 305 -21.47 -21.47 5.53
#